data_AF-A0A1R1PQ74-F1
#
_entry.id   AF-A0A1R1PQ74-F1
#
_cell.length_a   1.000
_cell.length_b   1.000
_cell.length_c   1.000
_cell.angle_alpha   90.00
_cell.angle_beta   90.00
_cell.angle_gamma   90.00
#
_symmetry.space_group_name_H-M   'P 1'
#
loop_
_entity.id
_entity.type
_entity.pdbx_description
1 polymer ?
#
loop_
_entity_poly.entity_id
_entity_poly.type
_entity_poly.pdbx_seq_one_letter_code
_entity_poly.pdbx_strand_id
1 'polypeptide(L)'
;MNSALSERDSKIIEAIMGGGGIEEEFTREQLLGTVGDSNHAHAEIEPEKDSFGIDQESLTLIKSDEKRAVLLAEGGDLDAALEILSQIIAKYPKYPSAYNNRAQVYRLLGKNDLALSDLDTTIELGNCDSTLLGQAYTQRGIIKRALGDDECALANFEVGAECGNEVAKMAQVRENPYAKMCNAMFLNALAELTKPKDDVEE
;
A
#
# COMPACT_ATOMS: atom_id res chain seq x y z
N MET A 1 7.46 47.59 7.12
CA MET A 1 7.64 47.41 8.58
C MET A 1 7.97 45.95 8.79
N ASN A 2 9.22 45.64 9.12
CA ASN A 2 9.69 44.26 9.14
C ASN A 2 9.32 43.60 10.48
N SER A 3 8.61 42.48 10.41
CA SER A 3 8.46 41.57 11.54
C SER A 3 9.83 40.96 11.83
N ALA A 4 10.40 41.25 13.00
CA ALA A 4 11.55 40.49 13.49
C ALA A 4 11.10 39.07 13.85
N LEU A 5 11.90 38.06 13.48
CA LEU A 5 11.66 36.67 13.85
C LEU A 5 11.78 36.46 15.36
N SER A 6 11.06 35.49 15.90
CA SER A 6 11.14 35.16 17.32
C SER A 6 12.50 34.56 17.66
N GLU A 7 12.97 34.76 18.89
CA GLU A 7 14.23 34.17 19.38
C GLU A 7 14.26 32.63 19.31
N ARG A 8 13.07 32.00 19.30
CA ARG A 8 12.92 30.56 19.05
C ARG A 8 13.17 30.18 17.59
N ASP A 9 12.69 30.98 16.65
CA ASP A 9 12.79 30.70 15.21
C ASP A 9 14.25 30.81 14.77
N SER A 10 14.98 31.79 15.29
CA SER A 10 16.42 31.97 15.05
C SER A 10 17.25 30.74 15.47
N LYS A 11 16.97 30.14 16.64
CA LYS A 11 17.71 28.97 17.15
C LYS A 11 17.45 27.69 16.33
N ILE A 12 16.26 27.56 15.75
CA ILE A 12 15.93 26.43 14.87
C ILE A 12 16.67 26.58 13.53
N ILE A 13 16.75 27.80 12.98
CA ILE A 13 17.52 28.07 11.75
C ILE A 13 19.01 27.83 11.97
N GLU A 14 19.57 28.25 13.11
CA GLU A 14 20.99 28.04 13.46
C GLU A 14 21.34 26.54 13.57
N ALA A 15 20.47 25.73 14.18
CA ALA A 15 20.66 24.27 14.28
C ALA A 15 20.54 23.53 12.93
N ILE A 16 19.78 24.07 11.97
CA ILE A 16 19.59 23.46 10.64
C ILE A 16 20.69 23.90 9.66
N MET A 17 21.20 25.13 9.79
CA MET A 17 22.18 25.72 8.87
C MET A 17 23.64 25.54 9.34
N GLY A 18 23.87 25.25 10.62
CA GLY A 18 25.19 25.10 11.26
C GLY A 18 25.91 23.79 10.96
N GLY A 19 26.03 23.41 9.69
CA GLY A 19 26.81 22.25 9.27
C GLY A 19 28.33 22.48 9.37
N GLY A 20 28.95 21.98 10.44
CA GLY A 20 30.41 21.96 10.62
C GLY A 20 30.83 20.79 11.52
N GLY A 21 31.71 19.92 11.02
CA GLY A 21 32.08 18.67 11.69
C GLY A 21 33.01 18.82 12.90
N ILE A 22 33.17 17.73 13.65
CA ILE A 22 34.10 17.63 14.79
C ILE A 22 34.94 16.34 14.68
N GLU A 23 36.12 16.49 14.11
CA GLU A 23 37.35 15.72 14.39
C GLU A 23 38.27 16.71 15.16
N GLU A 24 39.16 16.43 16.11
CA GLU A 24 39.70 15.23 16.80
C GLU A 24 39.73 15.59 18.33
N GLU A 25 40.03 14.76 19.34
CA GLU A 25 40.32 13.31 19.47
C GLU A 25 39.88 12.87 20.89
N PHE A 26 39.63 11.57 21.13
CA PHE A 26 39.73 10.97 22.46
C PHE A 26 40.00 9.45 22.34
N THR A 27 41.11 8.97 22.90
CA THR A 27 41.60 7.61 22.61
C THR A 27 40.81 6.51 23.31
N ARG A 28 40.75 5.35 22.64
CA ARG A 28 39.86 4.22 22.95
C ARG A 28 40.08 3.61 24.34
N GLU A 29 41.28 3.71 24.90
CA GLU A 29 41.61 3.29 26.26
C GLU A 29 40.93 4.11 27.36
N GLN A 30 40.58 5.39 27.12
CA GLN A 30 40.00 6.25 28.17
C GLN A 30 38.49 6.03 28.40
N LEU A 31 37.80 5.33 27.49
CA LEU A 31 36.38 4.96 27.62
C LEU A 31 36.15 3.58 28.26
N LEU A 32 37.21 2.77 28.43
CA LEU A 32 37.11 1.38 28.94
C LEU A 32 37.95 1.16 30.19
N GLY A 33 37.52 1.81 31.28
CA GLY A 33 38.07 1.64 32.62
C GLY A 33 37.44 0.48 33.39
N THR A 34 38.20 -0.61 33.54
CA THR A 34 38.06 -1.73 34.50
C THR A 34 36.79 -2.59 34.47
N VAL A 35 37.04 -3.88 34.19
CA VAL A 35 36.17 -5.03 34.54
C VAL A 35 35.79 -4.99 36.02
N GLY A 36 34.50 -5.12 36.31
CA GLY A 36 33.96 -5.33 37.67
C GLY A 36 32.69 -6.18 37.57
N ASP A 37 32.69 -7.34 38.23
CA ASP A 37 31.66 -8.37 38.06
C ASP A 37 30.25 -7.86 38.36
N SER A 38 29.39 -7.93 37.34
CA SER A 38 27.96 -8.09 37.55
C SER A 38 27.42 -9.07 36.51
N ASN A 39 27.03 -10.25 37.00
CA ASN A 39 26.18 -11.18 36.26
C ASN A 39 24.84 -10.49 35.97
N HIS A 40 24.76 -9.74 34.87
CA HIS A 40 23.52 -9.64 34.13
C HIS A 40 23.57 -10.73 33.06
N ALA A 41 22.61 -11.65 33.15
CA ALA A 41 22.44 -12.68 32.14
C ALA A 41 22.39 -12.02 30.76
N HIS A 42 22.87 -12.73 29.74
CA HIS A 42 22.52 -12.42 28.37
C HIS A 42 20.99 -12.50 28.26
N ALA A 43 20.33 -11.35 28.40
CA ALA A 43 18.96 -11.20 27.99
C ALA A 43 18.99 -11.40 26.48
N GLU A 44 18.59 -12.59 26.05
CA GLU A 44 18.28 -12.88 24.67
C GLU A 44 17.34 -11.77 24.21
N ILE A 45 17.84 -10.90 23.33
CA ILE A 45 17.01 -9.88 22.70
C ILE A 45 16.08 -10.67 21.79
N GLU A 46 14.91 -11.04 22.32
CA GLU A 46 13.88 -11.66 21.50
C GLU A 46 13.66 -10.77 20.29
N PRO A 47 13.69 -11.32 19.06
CA PRO A 47 13.51 -10.52 17.87
C PRO A 47 12.18 -9.79 17.98
N GLU A 48 12.16 -8.49 17.66
CA GLU A 48 10.94 -7.70 17.61
C GLU A 48 9.96 -8.38 16.64
N LYS A 49 9.01 -9.13 17.21
CA LYS A 49 7.96 -9.80 16.46
C LYS A 49 7.08 -8.71 15.85
N ASP A 50 6.72 -8.88 14.58
CA ASP A 50 5.76 -7.98 13.95
C ASP A 50 4.38 -8.05 14.65
N SER A 51 3.43 -7.20 14.24
CA SER A 51 2.08 -7.20 14.83
C SER A 51 1.32 -8.53 14.68
N PHE A 52 1.84 -9.47 13.89
CA PHE A 52 1.27 -10.79 13.62
C PHE A 52 1.99 -11.91 14.39
N GLY A 53 3.05 -11.60 15.13
CA GLY A 53 3.84 -12.56 15.92
C GLY A 53 4.92 -13.28 15.12
N ILE A 54 5.27 -12.78 13.93
CA ILE A 54 6.19 -13.43 12.99
C ILE A 54 7.62 -12.91 13.28
N ASP A 55 8.60 -13.82 13.26
CA ASP A 55 10.01 -13.48 13.36
C ASP A 55 10.54 -12.84 12.06
N GLN A 56 11.59 -12.02 12.17
CA GLN A 56 12.08 -11.24 11.02
C GLN A 56 12.60 -12.12 9.86
N GLU A 57 13.18 -13.28 10.14
CA GLU A 57 13.69 -14.21 9.12
C GLU A 57 12.52 -14.83 8.33
N SER A 58 11.52 -15.37 9.03
CA SER A 58 10.25 -15.80 8.46
C SER A 58 9.60 -14.70 7.62
N LEU A 59 9.55 -13.47 8.12
CA LEU A 59 8.94 -12.35 7.40
C LEU A 59 9.68 -12.01 6.09
N THR A 60 11.01 -12.13 6.06
CA THR A 60 11.77 -11.97 4.80
C THR A 60 11.50 -13.11 3.81
N LEU A 61 11.34 -14.35 4.29
CA LEU A 61 11.01 -15.50 3.45
C LEU A 61 9.59 -15.36 2.88
N ILE A 62 8.60 -15.03 3.71
CA ILE A 62 7.21 -14.76 3.29
C ILE A 62 7.17 -13.70 2.18
N LYS A 63 7.84 -12.56 2.37
CA LYS A 63 7.88 -11.48 1.37
C LYS A 63 8.57 -11.89 0.06
N SER A 64 9.57 -12.78 0.13
CA SER A 64 10.19 -13.37 -1.06
C SER A 64 9.22 -14.29 -1.81
N ASP A 65 8.51 -15.15 -1.09
CA ASP A 65 7.54 -16.09 -1.66
C ASP A 65 6.28 -15.39 -2.20
N GLU A 66 5.79 -14.34 -1.53
CA GLU A 66 4.73 -13.47 -2.07
C GLU A 66 5.17 -12.81 -3.37
N LYS A 67 6.37 -12.22 -3.42
CA LYS A 67 6.91 -11.61 -4.63
C LYS A 67 7.01 -12.63 -5.77
N ARG A 68 7.41 -13.87 -5.47
CA ARG A 68 7.42 -14.98 -6.44
C ARG A 68 6.00 -15.32 -6.91
N ALA A 69 5.02 -15.39 -6.02
CA ALA A 69 3.63 -15.66 -6.38
C ALA A 69 3.02 -14.57 -7.27
N VAL A 70 3.33 -13.29 -7.00
CA VAL A 70 2.92 -12.17 -7.85
C VAL A 70 3.54 -12.29 -9.26
N LEU A 71 4.84 -12.56 -9.35
CA LEU A 71 5.52 -12.76 -10.65
C LEU A 71 4.97 -13.95 -11.44
N LEU A 72 4.58 -15.04 -10.76
CA LEU A 72 3.91 -16.19 -11.40
C LEU A 72 2.52 -15.80 -11.92
N ALA A 73 1.74 -15.05 -11.14
CA ALA A 73 0.43 -14.58 -11.55
C ALA A 73 0.50 -13.59 -12.73
N GLU A 74 1.48 -12.68 -12.74
CA GLU A 74 1.79 -11.81 -13.88
C GLU A 74 2.24 -12.60 -15.12
N GLY A 75 2.98 -13.70 -14.92
CA GLY A 75 3.36 -14.65 -15.96
C GLY A 75 2.23 -15.58 -16.44
N GLY A 76 1.04 -15.52 -15.81
CA GLY A 76 -0.13 -16.34 -16.13
C GLY A 76 -0.17 -17.72 -15.47
N ASP A 77 0.82 -18.10 -14.66
CA ASP A 77 0.81 -19.33 -13.85
C ASP A 77 0.07 -19.09 -12.53
N LEU A 78 -1.26 -18.99 -12.67
CA LEU A 78 -2.17 -18.67 -11.57
C LEU A 78 -2.29 -19.83 -10.56
N ASP A 79 -2.13 -21.08 -11.00
CA ASP A 79 -2.22 -22.24 -10.11
C ASP A 79 -0.97 -22.35 -9.21
N ALA A 80 0.24 -22.14 -9.74
CA ALA A 80 1.45 -22.09 -8.91
C ALA A 80 1.45 -20.89 -7.94
N ALA A 81 0.90 -19.75 -8.37
CA ALA A 81 0.70 -18.59 -7.49
C ALA A 81 -0.27 -18.89 -6.33
N LEU A 82 -1.41 -19.56 -6.60
CA LEU A 82 -2.35 -20.02 -5.58
C LEU A 82 -1.71 -20.99 -4.58
N GLU A 83 -0.86 -21.91 -5.06
CA GLU A 83 -0.19 -22.89 -4.20
C GLU A 83 0.72 -22.19 -3.18
N ILE A 84 1.62 -21.32 -3.64
CA ILE A 84 2.54 -20.58 -2.77
C ILE A 84 1.78 -19.76 -1.73
N LEU A 85 0.77 -18.99 -2.16
CA LEU A 85 -0.02 -18.15 -1.26
C LEU A 85 -0.80 -18.99 -0.24
N SER A 86 -1.28 -20.16 -0.63
CA SER A 86 -1.96 -21.08 0.28
C SER A 86 -1.01 -21.76 1.26
N GLN A 87 0.24 -22.03 0.88
CA GLN A 87 1.30 -22.50 1.78
C GLN A 87 1.66 -21.42 2.83
N ILE A 88 1.78 -20.15 2.41
CA ILE A 88 1.99 -19.01 3.33
C ILE A 88 0.84 -18.93 4.33
N ILE A 89 -0.42 -18.94 3.86
CA ILE A 89 -1.61 -18.88 4.71
C ILE A 89 -1.70 -20.07 5.68
N ALA A 90 -1.36 -21.29 5.23
CA ALA A 90 -1.36 -22.46 6.09
C ALA A 90 -0.34 -22.39 7.24
N LYS A 91 0.81 -21.72 7.02
CA LYS A 91 1.86 -21.53 8.02
C LYS A 91 1.63 -20.28 8.89
N TYR A 92 1.07 -19.22 8.32
CA TYR A 92 0.84 -17.92 8.94
C TYR A 92 -0.60 -17.43 8.72
N PRO A 93 -1.61 -18.07 9.34
CA PRO A 93 -3.04 -17.77 9.08
C PRO A 93 -3.50 -16.39 9.55
N LYS A 94 -2.64 -15.64 10.26
CA LYS A 94 -2.88 -14.25 10.67
C LYS A 94 -2.22 -13.22 9.77
N TYR A 95 -1.60 -13.63 8.66
CA TYR A 95 -0.86 -12.73 7.77
C TYR A 95 -1.75 -12.19 6.63
N PRO A 96 -2.24 -10.95 6.72
CA PRO A 96 -3.34 -10.46 5.86
C PRO A 96 -2.94 -10.24 4.39
N SER A 97 -1.66 -10.00 4.10
CA SER A 97 -1.15 -9.72 2.74
C SER A 97 -1.29 -10.93 1.81
N ALA A 98 -1.06 -12.14 2.32
CA ALA A 98 -1.18 -13.36 1.52
C ALA A 98 -2.62 -13.61 1.05
N TYR A 99 -3.63 -13.26 1.87
CA TYR A 99 -5.04 -13.31 1.48
C TYR A 99 -5.37 -12.28 0.37
N ASN A 100 -4.89 -11.03 0.49
CA ASN A 100 -5.08 -9.99 -0.53
C ASN A 100 -4.46 -10.38 -1.89
N ASN A 101 -3.26 -10.97 -1.84
CA ASN A 101 -2.58 -11.49 -3.01
C ASN A 101 -3.33 -12.70 -3.59
N ARG A 102 -3.86 -13.60 -2.76
CA ARG A 102 -4.61 -14.77 -3.24
C ARG A 102 -5.97 -14.38 -3.84
N ALA A 103 -6.63 -13.37 -3.28
CA ALA A 103 -7.83 -12.77 -3.86
C ALA A 103 -7.58 -12.20 -5.25
N GLN A 104 -6.44 -11.52 -5.46
CA GLN A 104 -6.04 -11.03 -6.79
C GLN A 104 -5.88 -12.18 -7.79
N VAL A 105 -5.30 -13.31 -7.39
CA VAL A 105 -5.19 -14.51 -8.24
C VAL A 105 -6.57 -15.14 -8.50
N TYR A 106 -7.42 -15.27 -7.49
CA TYR A 106 -8.80 -15.75 -7.66
C TYR A 106 -9.63 -14.86 -8.59
N ARG A 107 -9.45 -13.53 -8.53
CA ARG A 107 -10.08 -12.57 -9.44
C ARG A 107 -9.64 -12.75 -10.90
N LEU A 108 -8.36 -13.05 -11.14
CA LEU A 108 -7.85 -13.39 -12.48
C LEU A 108 -8.42 -14.72 -13.00
N LEU A 109 -8.68 -15.67 -12.11
CA LEU A 109 -9.37 -16.94 -12.41
C LEU A 109 -10.90 -16.81 -12.52
N GLY A 110 -11.47 -15.62 -12.34
CA GLY A 110 -12.93 -15.39 -12.31
C GLY A 110 -13.66 -15.97 -11.09
N LYS A 111 -12.93 -16.46 -10.08
CA LYS A 111 -13.47 -17.05 -8.84
C LYS A 111 -13.84 -15.96 -7.83
N ASN A 112 -14.76 -15.08 -8.21
CA ASN A 112 -15.10 -13.86 -7.48
C ASN A 112 -15.53 -14.12 -6.02
N ASP A 113 -16.28 -15.19 -5.75
CA ASP A 113 -16.73 -15.49 -4.38
C ASP A 113 -15.57 -15.82 -3.43
N LEU A 114 -14.58 -16.57 -3.91
CA LEU A 114 -13.36 -16.88 -3.15
C LEU A 114 -12.50 -15.63 -2.96
N ALA A 115 -12.41 -14.79 -3.99
CA ALA A 115 -11.69 -13.52 -3.90
C ALA A 115 -12.34 -12.58 -2.87
N LEU A 116 -13.67 -12.48 -2.82
CA LEU A 116 -14.38 -11.69 -1.81
C LEU A 116 -14.13 -12.23 -0.40
N SER A 117 -14.19 -13.55 -0.20
CA SER A 117 -13.94 -14.19 1.11
C SER A 117 -12.51 -13.92 1.62
N ASP A 118 -11.50 -13.96 0.73
CA ASP A 118 -10.13 -13.64 1.08
C ASP A 118 -9.95 -12.14 1.40
N LEU A 119 -10.62 -11.24 0.67
CA LEU A 119 -10.57 -9.79 0.92
C LEU A 119 -11.25 -9.40 2.23
N ASP A 120 -12.39 -10.01 2.55
CA ASP A 120 -13.05 -9.83 3.85
C ASP A 120 -12.09 -10.27 4.98
N THR A 121 -11.40 -11.41 4.81
CA THR A 121 -10.37 -11.89 5.76
C THR A 121 -9.17 -10.92 5.86
N THR A 122 -8.70 -10.34 4.75
CA THR A 122 -7.67 -9.29 4.79
C THR A 122 -8.14 -8.07 5.57
N ILE A 123 -9.39 -7.64 5.41
CA ILE A 123 -9.93 -6.45 6.09
C ILE A 123 -10.04 -6.69 7.60
N GLU A 124 -10.48 -7.89 8.02
CA GLU A 124 -10.55 -8.28 9.43
C GLU A 124 -9.17 -8.33 10.11
N LEU A 125 -8.17 -8.90 9.42
CA LEU A 125 -6.81 -9.10 9.96
C LEU A 125 -5.89 -7.88 9.79
N GLY A 126 -6.10 -7.06 8.76
CA GLY A 126 -5.22 -5.96 8.35
C GLY A 126 -5.53 -4.61 8.99
N ASN A 127 -6.27 -4.58 10.10
CA ASN A 127 -6.88 -3.38 10.69
C ASN A 127 -5.91 -2.22 11.06
N CYS A 128 -4.60 -2.46 11.08
CA CYS A 128 -3.56 -1.47 11.37
C CYS A 128 -2.76 -0.99 10.14
N ASP A 129 -2.88 -1.63 8.98
CA ASP A 129 -2.15 -1.28 7.76
C ASP A 129 -3.06 -0.60 6.74
N SER A 130 -3.03 0.73 6.72
CA SER A 130 -3.79 1.55 5.76
C SER A 130 -3.44 1.23 4.30
N THR A 131 -2.21 0.83 3.98
CA THR A 131 -1.82 0.51 2.60
C THR A 131 -2.50 -0.77 2.13
N LEU A 132 -2.46 -1.80 2.98
CA LEU A 132 -3.08 -3.09 2.70
C LEU A 132 -4.61 -3.01 2.69
N LEU A 133 -5.22 -2.29 3.64
CA LEU A 133 -6.66 -2.02 3.63
C LEU A 133 -7.07 -1.28 2.35
N GLY A 134 -6.31 -0.25 1.95
CA GLY A 134 -6.54 0.48 0.71
C GLY A 134 -6.52 -0.43 -0.52
N GLN A 135 -5.59 -1.38 -0.60
CA GLN A 135 -5.57 -2.40 -1.66
C GLN A 135 -6.80 -3.32 -1.59
N ALA A 136 -7.12 -3.86 -0.41
CA ALA A 136 -8.20 -4.82 -0.23
C ALA A 136 -9.57 -4.23 -0.59
N TYR A 137 -9.89 -3.05 -0.06
CA TYR A 137 -11.11 -2.31 -0.42
C TYR A 137 -11.17 -1.99 -1.91
N THR A 138 -10.05 -1.58 -2.53
CA THR A 138 -10.01 -1.33 -3.98
C THR A 138 -10.31 -2.58 -4.80
N GLN A 139 -9.69 -3.73 -4.47
CA GLN A 139 -9.97 -5.00 -5.14
C GLN A 139 -11.42 -5.43 -4.98
N ARG A 140 -11.97 -5.29 -3.77
CA ARG A 140 -13.36 -5.61 -3.43
C ARG A 140 -14.34 -4.75 -4.23
N GLY A 141 -14.06 -3.45 -4.36
CA GLY A 141 -14.80 -2.52 -5.21
C GLY A 141 -14.78 -2.91 -6.70
N ILE A 142 -13.63 -3.32 -7.22
CA ILE A 142 -13.50 -3.83 -8.60
C ILE A 142 -14.36 -5.08 -8.83
N ILE A 143 -14.35 -6.04 -7.90
CA ILE A 143 -15.15 -7.26 -8.01
C ILE A 143 -16.65 -6.95 -7.91
N LYS A 144 -17.05 -6.12 -6.93
CA LYS A 144 -18.45 -5.68 -6.77
C LYS A 144 -18.99 -4.99 -8.01
N ARG A 145 -18.20 -4.11 -8.63
CA ARG A 145 -18.54 -3.49 -9.91
C ARG A 145 -18.70 -4.49 -11.04
N ALA A 146 -17.79 -5.48 -11.15
CA ALA A 146 -17.90 -6.54 -12.16
C ALA A 146 -19.14 -7.44 -11.97
N LEU A 147 -19.71 -7.47 -10.76
CA LEU A 147 -20.97 -8.15 -10.44
C LEU A 147 -22.23 -7.25 -10.60
N GLY A 148 -22.07 -5.98 -11.00
CA GLY A 148 -23.15 -5.01 -11.16
C GLY A 148 -23.61 -4.33 -9.86
N ASP A 149 -22.90 -4.53 -8.75
CA ASP A 149 -23.16 -3.93 -7.45
C ASP A 149 -22.40 -2.59 -7.34
N ASP A 150 -22.81 -1.61 -8.15
CA ASP A 150 -22.16 -0.30 -8.27
C ASP A 150 -22.23 0.52 -6.96
N GLU A 151 -23.29 0.39 -6.16
CA GLU A 151 -23.43 1.05 -4.86
C GLU A 151 -22.38 0.55 -3.87
N CYS A 152 -22.24 -0.77 -3.69
CA CYS A 152 -21.17 -1.30 -2.86
C CYS A 152 -19.79 -1.02 -3.46
N ALA A 153 -19.65 -1.04 -4.79
CA ALA A 153 -18.37 -0.73 -5.43
C ALA A 153 -17.89 0.68 -5.08
N LEU A 154 -18.77 1.69 -5.17
CA LEU A 154 -18.45 3.08 -4.83
C LEU A 154 -18.03 3.21 -3.36
N ALA A 155 -18.77 2.63 -2.43
CA ALA A 155 -18.44 2.67 -1.00
C ALA A 155 -17.08 2.01 -0.69
N ASN A 156 -16.73 0.93 -1.40
CA ASN A 156 -15.40 0.30 -1.26
C ASN A 156 -14.29 1.18 -1.90
N PHE A 157 -14.56 1.90 -2.99
CA PHE A 157 -13.61 2.87 -3.54
C PHE A 157 -13.45 4.13 -2.68
N GLU A 158 -14.48 4.55 -1.93
CA GLU A 158 -14.37 5.64 -0.96
C GLU A 158 -13.36 5.30 0.14
N VAL A 159 -13.55 4.18 0.84
CA VAL A 159 -12.61 3.72 1.88
C VAL A 159 -11.22 3.43 1.29
N GLY A 160 -11.15 2.83 0.09
CA GLY A 160 -9.87 2.61 -0.59
C GLY A 160 -9.09 3.90 -0.87
N ALA A 161 -9.78 4.97 -1.24
CA ALA A 161 -9.18 6.27 -1.52
C ALA A 161 -8.76 7.01 -0.24
N GLU A 162 -9.55 6.93 0.83
CA GLU A 162 -9.20 7.44 2.18
C GLU A 162 -7.94 6.76 2.73
N CYS A 163 -7.82 5.44 2.54
CA CYS A 163 -6.62 4.67 2.82
C CYS A 163 -5.40 5.02 1.94
N GLY A 164 -5.58 5.88 0.94
CA GLY A 164 -4.52 6.40 0.07
C GLY A 164 -4.36 5.71 -1.28
N ASN A 165 -5.20 4.73 -1.66
CA ASN A 165 -5.04 3.98 -2.90
C ASN A 165 -5.35 4.83 -4.15
N GLU A 166 -4.38 4.96 -5.06
CA GLU A 166 -4.52 5.77 -6.28
C GLU A 166 -5.57 5.23 -7.26
N VAL A 167 -5.73 3.92 -7.38
CA VAL A 167 -6.75 3.32 -8.28
C VAL A 167 -8.15 3.64 -7.77
N ALA A 168 -8.36 3.63 -6.44
CA ALA A 168 -9.62 4.02 -5.83
C ALA A 168 -9.92 5.52 -5.99
N LYS A 169 -8.93 6.40 -5.76
CA LYS A 169 -9.06 7.85 -6.03
C LYS A 169 -9.46 8.11 -7.49
N MET A 170 -8.80 7.43 -8.44
CA MET A 170 -9.13 7.54 -9.86
C MET A 170 -10.52 6.99 -10.19
N ALA A 171 -10.99 5.95 -9.49
CA ALA A 171 -12.35 5.45 -9.61
C ALA A 171 -13.38 6.49 -9.14
N GLN A 172 -13.19 7.10 -7.96
CA GLN A 172 -14.06 8.19 -7.47
C GLN A 172 -14.14 9.38 -8.43
N VAL A 173 -13.00 9.83 -8.98
CA VAL A 173 -12.97 10.94 -9.95
C VAL A 173 -13.73 10.58 -11.22
N ARG A 174 -13.66 9.32 -11.68
CA ARG A 174 -14.46 8.84 -12.82
C ARG A 174 -15.95 8.73 -12.48
N GLU A 175 -16.31 8.42 -11.23
CA GLU A 175 -17.70 8.31 -10.81
C GLU A 175 -18.38 9.67 -10.56
N ASN A 176 -17.61 10.71 -10.25
CA ASN A 176 -18.11 12.06 -10.01
C ASN A 176 -19.00 12.56 -11.17
N PRO A 177 -20.27 12.95 -10.91
CA PRO A 177 -21.22 13.32 -11.95
C PRO A 177 -20.79 14.58 -12.72
N TYR A 178 -20.12 15.53 -12.06
CA TYR A 178 -19.58 16.72 -12.72
C TYR A 178 -18.42 16.37 -13.65
N ALA A 179 -17.53 15.45 -13.24
CA ALA A 179 -16.43 14.99 -14.10
C ALA A 179 -16.96 14.23 -15.33
N LYS A 180 -17.96 13.36 -15.16
CA LYS A 180 -18.67 12.70 -16.26
C LYS A 180 -19.30 13.72 -17.23
N MET A 181 -19.99 14.73 -16.71
CA MET A 181 -20.65 15.76 -17.52
C MET A 181 -19.65 16.61 -18.31
N CYS A 182 -18.57 17.08 -17.66
CA CYS A 182 -17.51 17.84 -18.31
C CYS A 182 -16.81 17.03 -19.41
N ASN A 183 -16.49 15.76 -19.15
CA ASN A 183 -15.89 14.87 -20.14
C ASN A 183 -16.83 14.63 -21.33
N ALA A 184 -18.13 14.41 -21.08
CA ALA A 184 -19.12 14.24 -22.14
C ALA A 184 -19.29 15.51 -23.01
N MET A 185 -19.35 16.69 -22.38
CA MET A 185 -19.40 17.98 -23.08
C MET A 185 -18.16 18.19 -23.97
N PHE A 186 -16.98 17.92 -23.43
CA PHE A 186 -15.71 18.04 -24.16
C PHE A 186 -15.64 17.08 -25.36
N LEU A 187 -16.04 15.82 -25.18
CA LEU A 187 -16.06 14.81 -26.25
C LEU A 187 -17.07 15.18 -27.35
N ASN A 188 -18.24 15.71 -27.00
CA ASN A 188 -19.21 16.20 -27.98
C ASN A 188 -18.66 17.38 -28.80
N ALA A 189 -18.01 18.36 -28.15
CA ALA A 189 -17.39 19.49 -28.84
C ALA A 189 -16.26 19.04 -29.81
N LEU A 190 -15.44 18.06 -29.41
CA LEU A 190 -14.44 17.47 -30.30
C LEU A 190 -15.07 16.71 -31.48
N ALA A 191 -16.17 15.99 -31.25
CA ALA A 191 -16.90 15.29 -32.30
C ALA A 191 -17.49 16.26 -33.34
N GLU A 192 -17.94 17.45 -32.93
CA GLU A 192 -18.40 18.48 -33.87
C GLU A 192 -17.26 19.08 -34.70
N LEU A 193 -16.10 19.34 -34.07
CA LEU A 193 -14.91 19.87 -34.75
C LEU A 193 -14.24 18.86 -35.71
N THR A 194 -14.55 17.57 -35.59
CA THR A 194 -13.97 16.49 -36.41
C THR A 194 -14.91 15.95 -37.48
N LYS A 195 -16.15 16.45 -37.56
CA LYS A 195 -17.01 16.21 -38.73
C LYS A 195 -16.33 16.80 -39.97
N PRO A 196 -16.24 16.05 -41.10
CA PRO A 196 -15.89 16.68 -42.36
C PRO A 196 -16.90 17.81 -42.63
N LYS A 197 -16.43 18.90 -43.22
CA LYS A 197 -17.38 19.85 -43.82
C LYS A 197 -18.01 19.10 -44.98
N ASP A 198 -19.32 18.91 -44.93
CA ASP A 198 -20.08 18.56 -46.13
C ASP A 198 -19.85 19.72 -47.11
N ASP A 199 -19.17 19.43 -48.22
CA ASP A 199 -18.95 20.42 -49.27
C ASP A 199 -20.33 20.85 -49.78
N VAL A 200 -20.58 22.16 -49.71
CA VAL A 200 -21.86 22.74 -50.14
C VAL A 200 -21.93 22.64 -51.66
N GLU A 201 -22.62 21.62 -52.18
CA GLU A 201 -23.00 21.55 -53.59
C GLU A 201 -23.93 22.72 -53.92
N GLU A 202 -23.45 23.65 -54.77
CA GLU A 202 -24.20 24.79 -55.35
C GLU A 202 -25.14 24.35 -56.49
#